data_AF-A0AAV5GRB2-F1
#
_entry.id   AF-A0AAV5GRB2-F1
#
_cell.length_a   1.000
_cell.length_b   1.000
_cell.length_c   1.000
_cell.angle_alpha   90.00
_cell.angle_beta   90.00
_cell.angle_gamma   90.00
#
_symmetry.space_group_name_H-M   'P 1'
#
loop_
_entity.id
_entity.type
_entity.pdbx_description
1 polymer ?
#
loop_
_entity_poly.entity_id
_entity_poly.type
_entity_poly.pdbx_seq_one_letter_code
_entity_poly.pdbx_strand_id
1 'polypeptide(L)'
;MKTTREAETEKEYLNQLCEEVRSLICDYHIEESREIVCDAMKEYPDAAEPHNLFGILMEKRGNHISAMKHFRAAWALDPTFLPARKNMENYGSFARPSEAAYTMEDCRREETKERFKIEYDENGVGHVVKRKHNDKQGIFCF
;
A
#
# COMPACT_ATOMS: atom_id res chain seq x y z
N MET A 1 14.64 20.23 10.25
CA MET A 1 15.18 18.93 9.79
C MET A 1 14.96 17.96 10.95
N LYS A 2 13.95 17.07 10.84
CA LYS A 2 13.61 16.12 11.91
C LYS A 2 14.80 15.19 12.15
N THR A 3 15.10 14.86 13.39
CA THR A 3 16.14 13.87 13.71
C THR A 3 15.69 12.48 13.29
N THR A 4 16.61 11.56 13.00
CA THR A 4 16.28 10.19 12.58
C THR A 4 15.38 9.47 13.58
N ARG A 5 15.57 9.73 14.88
CA ARG A 5 14.75 9.16 15.96
C ARG A 5 13.31 9.69 15.96
N GLU A 6 13.11 10.98 15.71
CA GLU A 6 11.77 11.58 15.61
C GLU A 6 11.01 11.05 14.39
N ALA A 7 11.70 10.83 13.26
CA ALA A 7 11.11 10.26 12.06
C ALA A 7 10.71 8.79 12.23
N GLU A 8 11.50 8.01 12.98
CA GLU A 8 11.17 6.63 13.35
C GLU A 8 9.94 6.57 14.25
N THR A 9 9.83 7.47 15.24
CA THR A 9 8.65 7.53 16.12
C THR A 9 7.39 7.95 15.38
N GLU A 10 7.50 8.89 14.45
CA GLU A 10 6.38 9.33 13.60
C GLU A 10 5.88 8.20 12.70
N LYS A 11 6.80 7.48 12.05
CA LYS A 11 6.44 6.33 11.20
C LYS A 11 5.76 5.22 11.99
N GLU A 12 6.24 4.93 13.20
CA GLU A 12 5.62 3.95 14.09
C GLU A 12 4.21 4.37 14.48
N TYR A 13 4.02 5.65 14.87
CA TYR A 13 2.71 6.21 15.17
C TYR A 13 1.75 6.12 13.97
N LEU A 14 2.19 6.52 12.77
CA LEU A 14 1.36 6.49 11.56
C LEU A 14 0.97 5.07 11.13
N ASN A 15 1.85 4.10 11.37
CA ASN A 15 1.52 2.69 11.17
C ASN A 15 0.44 2.22 12.16
N GLN A 16 0.57 2.56 13.45
CA GLN A 16 -0.42 2.23 14.47
C GLN A 16 -1.79 2.86 14.16
N LEU A 17 -1.79 4.13 13.73
CA LEU A 17 -2.97 4.83 13.25
C LEU A 17 -3.66 4.09 12.11
N CYS A 18 -2.89 3.58 11.14
CA CYS A 18 -3.45 2.80 10.03
C CYS A 18 -4.14 1.52 10.50
N GLU A 19 -3.53 0.80 11.46
CA GLU A 19 -4.11 -0.41 12.05
C GLU A 19 -5.38 -0.12 12.86
N GLU A 20 -5.37 0.94 13.67
CA GLU A 20 -6.53 1.39 14.46
C GLU A 20 -7.71 1.76 13.56
N VAL A 21 -7.46 2.58 12.53
CA VAL A 21 -8.50 3.00 11.58
C VAL A 21 -9.03 1.80 10.78
N ARG A 22 -8.17 0.84 10.42
CA ARG A 22 -8.60 -0.42 9.80
C ARG A 22 -9.59 -1.15 10.71
N SER A 23 -9.27 -1.30 12.00
CA SER A 23 -10.16 -1.95 12.98
C SER A 23 -11.50 -1.23 13.09
N LEU A 24 -11.49 0.09 13.29
CA LEU A 24 -12.70 0.90 13.43
C LEU A 24 -13.62 0.81 12.20
N ILE A 25 -13.04 0.79 11.00
CA ILE A 25 -13.82 0.63 9.76
C ILE A 25 -14.42 -0.77 9.67
N CYS A 26 -13.69 -1.82 10.06
CA CYS A 26 -14.21 -3.18 10.12
C CYS A 26 -15.36 -3.33 11.14
N ASP A 27 -15.28 -2.60 12.25
CA ASP A 27 -16.30 -2.57 13.29
C ASP A 27 -17.45 -1.59 13.00
N TYR A 28 -17.49 -0.98 11.81
CA TYR A 28 -18.49 0.00 11.35
C TYR A 28 -18.52 1.33 12.14
N HIS A 29 -17.45 1.67 12.86
CA HIS A 29 -17.26 2.95 13.57
C HIS A 29 -16.71 4.04 12.61
N ILE A 30 -17.51 4.38 11.60
CA ILE A 30 -17.13 5.27 10.48
C ILE A 30 -17.00 6.75 10.87
N GLU A 31 -17.66 7.21 11.93
CA GLU A 31 -17.50 8.59 12.39
C GLU A 31 -16.31 8.77 13.33
N GLU A 32 -16.08 7.83 14.23
CA GLU A 32 -14.90 7.84 15.12
C GLU A 32 -13.60 7.79 14.31
N SER A 33 -13.51 6.87 13.34
CA SER A 33 -12.37 6.82 12.41
C SER A 33 -12.19 8.12 11.63
N ARG A 34 -13.28 8.86 11.32
CA ARG A 34 -13.16 10.16 10.65
C ARG A 34 -12.48 11.20 11.53
N GLU A 35 -12.85 11.26 12.81
CA GLU A 35 -12.30 12.23 13.74
C GLU A 35 -10.81 11.99 13.96
N ILE A 36 -10.44 10.74 14.22
CA ILE A 36 -9.04 10.31 14.38
C ILE A 36 -8.21 10.66 13.13
N VAL A 37 -8.71 10.35 11.92
CA VAL A 37 -7.99 10.67 10.68
C VAL A 37 -7.89 12.19 10.46
N CYS A 38 -8.93 12.96 10.77
CA CYS A 38 -8.91 14.42 10.66
C CYS A 38 -7.89 15.05 11.61
N ASP A 39 -7.74 14.52 12.82
CA ASP A 39 -6.76 15.02 13.78
C ASP A 39 -5.34 14.66 13.36
N ALA A 40 -5.12 13.43 12.88
CA ALA A 40 -3.84 13.03 12.29
C ALA A 40 -3.46 13.90 11.08
N MET A 41 -4.42 14.28 10.21
CA MET A 41 -4.17 15.21 9.11
C MET A 41 -3.75 16.62 9.57
N LYS A 42 -4.23 17.08 10.74
CA LYS A 42 -3.82 18.39 11.30
C LYS A 42 -2.42 18.32 11.90
N GLU A 43 -2.09 17.23 12.56
CA GLU A 43 -0.80 17.03 13.24
C GLU A 43 0.31 16.69 12.23
N TYR A 44 -0.01 15.90 11.21
CA TYR A 44 0.91 15.42 10.18
C TYR A 44 0.41 15.79 8.77
N PRO A 45 0.37 17.09 8.41
CA PRO A 45 -0.15 17.55 7.12
C PRO A 45 0.69 17.08 5.92
N ASP A 46 1.95 16.74 6.16
CA ASP A 46 2.89 16.28 5.13
C ASP A 46 2.97 14.75 5.02
N ALA A 47 2.23 14.01 5.86
CA ALA A 47 2.20 12.55 5.84
C ALA A 47 1.17 12.03 4.82
N ALA A 48 1.51 10.95 4.13
CA ALA A 48 0.64 10.36 3.11
C ALA A 48 -0.47 9.49 3.74
N GLU A 49 -0.20 8.89 4.89
CA GLU A 49 -1.05 7.93 5.59
C GLU A 49 -2.43 8.52 5.92
N PRO A 50 -2.55 9.71 6.57
CA PRO A 50 -3.86 10.26 6.90
C PRO A 50 -4.71 10.57 5.66
N HIS A 51 -4.09 11.03 4.57
CA HIS A 51 -4.78 11.23 3.29
C HIS A 51 -5.26 9.90 2.68
N ASN A 52 -4.44 8.84 2.73
CA ASN A 52 -4.87 7.52 2.26
C ASN A 52 -6.03 6.97 3.08
N LEU A 53 -5.95 7.06 4.41
CA LEU A 53 -7.02 6.61 5.33
C LEU A 53 -8.33 7.36 5.09
N PHE A 54 -8.27 8.67 4.89
CA PHE A 54 -9.46 9.45 4.57
C PHE A 54 -10.05 9.05 3.21
N GLY A 55 -9.21 8.71 2.25
CA GLY A 55 -9.64 8.16 0.96
C GLY A 55 -10.43 6.86 1.12
N ILE A 56 -9.93 5.92 1.92
CA ILE A 56 -10.62 4.65 2.24
C ILE A 56 -11.96 4.94 2.91
N LEU A 57 -11.99 5.86 3.87
CA LEU A 57 -13.20 6.26 4.56
C LEU A 57 -14.27 6.82 3.60
N MET A 58 -13.84 7.67 2.64
CA MET A 58 -14.75 8.22 1.63
C MET A 58 -15.30 7.14 0.69
N GLU A 59 -14.50 6.13 0.30
CA GLU A 59 -15.02 4.96 -0.43
C GLU A 59 -16.07 4.21 0.37
N LYS A 60 -15.82 3.97 1.67
CA LYS A 60 -16.79 3.29 2.55
C LYS A 60 -18.10 4.05 2.68
N ARG A 61 -18.07 5.38 2.57
CA ARG A 61 -19.26 6.25 2.52
C ARG A 61 -19.89 6.39 1.13
N GLY A 62 -19.34 5.74 0.11
CA GLY A 62 -19.81 5.84 -1.28
C GLY A 62 -19.42 7.11 -2.01
N ASN A 63 -18.53 7.94 -1.43
CA ASN A 63 -18.03 9.15 -2.07
C ASN A 63 -16.73 8.89 -2.83
N HIS A 64 -16.85 8.15 -3.94
CA HIS A 64 -15.73 7.74 -4.79
C HIS A 64 -14.88 8.91 -5.31
N ILE A 65 -15.53 10.03 -5.70
CA ILE A 65 -14.82 11.20 -6.24
C ILE A 65 -13.90 11.81 -5.17
N SER A 66 -14.38 11.99 -3.94
CA SER A 66 -13.56 12.49 -2.84
C SER A 66 -12.45 11.50 -2.49
N ALA A 67 -12.74 10.20 -2.46
CA ALA A 67 -11.73 9.20 -2.19
C ALA A 67 -10.54 9.29 -3.16
N MET A 68 -10.81 9.34 -4.46
CA MET A 68 -9.77 9.47 -5.48
C MET A 68 -8.94 10.76 -5.36
N LYS A 69 -9.52 11.87 -4.86
CA LYS A 69 -8.75 13.08 -4.57
C LYS A 69 -7.77 12.87 -3.42
N HIS A 70 -8.23 12.20 -2.36
CA HIS A 70 -7.41 11.93 -1.18
C HIS A 70 -6.28 10.93 -1.46
N PHE A 71 -6.54 9.87 -2.24
CA PHE A 71 -5.47 8.95 -2.67
C PHE A 71 -4.42 9.65 -3.54
N ARG A 72 -4.83 10.56 -4.42
CA ARG A 72 -3.91 11.37 -5.23
C ARG A 72 -3.08 12.33 -4.36
N ALA A 73 -3.68 12.92 -3.32
CA ALA A 73 -2.97 13.76 -2.38
C ALA A 73 -1.91 12.97 -1.61
N ALA A 74 -2.26 11.80 -1.09
CA ALA A 74 -1.32 10.89 -0.43
C ALA A 74 -0.13 10.54 -1.35
N TRP A 75 -0.41 10.19 -2.60
CA TRP A 75 0.63 9.90 -3.60
C TRP A 75 1.50 11.11 -3.96
N ALA A 76 0.94 12.31 -3.94
CA ALA A 76 1.69 13.54 -4.19
C ALA A 76 2.62 13.92 -3.02
N LEU A 77 2.22 13.61 -1.78
CA LEU A 77 3.03 13.80 -0.58
C LEU A 77 4.18 12.79 -0.52
N ASP A 78 3.88 11.50 -0.73
CA ASP A 78 4.89 10.45 -0.78
C ASP A 78 4.62 9.46 -1.94
N PRO A 79 5.35 9.61 -3.07
CA PRO A 79 5.28 8.65 -4.18
C PRO A 79 5.83 7.25 -3.86
N THR A 80 6.49 7.05 -2.72
CA THR A 80 6.97 5.74 -2.27
C THR A 80 5.95 5.01 -1.39
N PHE A 81 4.91 5.71 -0.94
CA PHE A 81 3.79 5.14 -0.17
C PHE A 81 2.86 4.32 -1.07
N LEU A 82 3.20 3.04 -1.23
CA LEU A 82 2.50 2.08 -2.09
C LEU A 82 0.99 1.95 -1.83
N PRO A 83 0.46 2.06 -0.58
CA PRO A 83 -0.97 1.92 -0.32
C PRO A 83 -1.83 2.90 -1.09
N ALA A 84 -1.41 4.16 -1.20
CA ALA A 84 -2.13 5.18 -1.97
C ALA A 84 -2.26 4.77 -3.44
N ARG A 85 -1.18 4.31 -4.05
CA ARG A 85 -1.20 3.80 -5.43
C ARG A 85 -2.07 2.56 -5.60
N LYS A 86 -1.92 1.58 -4.70
CA LYS A 86 -2.73 0.35 -4.76
C LYS A 86 -4.22 0.67 -4.65
N ASN A 87 -4.61 1.62 -3.79
CA ASN A 87 -6.00 2.06 -3.67
C ASN A 87 -6.50 2.80 -4.91
N MET A 88 -5.70 3.69 -5.52
CA MET A 88 -6.08 4.32 -6.79
C MET A 88 -6.29 3.29 -7.91
N GLU A 89 -5.41 2.30 -8.03
CA GLU A 89 -5.54 1.22 -9.01
C GLU A 89 -6.76 0.35 -8.71
N ASN A 90 -6.99 0.02 -7.44
CA ASN A 90 -8.09 -0.81 -6.97
C ASN A 90 -9.47 -0.16 -7.26
N TYR A 91 -9.65 1.09 -6.85
CA TYR A 91 -10.92 1.80 -6.98
C TYR A 91 -11.09 2.48 -8.35
N GLY A 92 -10.01 2.73 -9.09
CA GLY A 92 -10.07 3.25 -10.46
C GLY A 92 -10.27 2.18 -11.54
N SER A 93 -10.18 0.90 -11.19
CA SER A 93 -10.39 -0.21 -12.11
C SER A 93 -11.88 -0.48 -12.35
N PHE A 94 -12.22 -1.00 -13.52
CA PHE A 94 -13.57 -1.52 -13.81
C PHE A 94 -13.85 -2.87 -13.13
N ALA A 95 -12.83 -3.49 -12.53
CA ALA A 95 -12.99 -4.73 -11.78
C ALA A 95 -13.69 -4.49 -10.44
N ARG A 96 -14.20 -5.57 -9.83
CA ARG A 96 -14.64 -5.51 -8.43
C ARG A 96 -13.45 -5.13 -7.55
N PRO A 97 -13.55 -4.09 -6.72
CA PRO A 97 -12.45 -3.71 -5.85
C PRO A 97 -12.09 -4.85 -4.89
N SER A 98 -10.79 -5.09 -4.73
CA SER A 98 -10.24 -5.90 -3.65
C SER A 98 -10.26 -5.12 -2.32
N GLU A 99 -9.73 -5.74 -1.27
CA GLU A 99 -9.51 -5.07 0.00
C GLU A 99 -8.60 -3.83 -0.15
N ALA A 100 -8.92 -2.79 0.61
CA ALA A 100 -8.14 -1.55 0.65
C ALA A 100 -6.77 -1.80 1.29
N ALA A 101 -5.77 -1.06 0.82
CA ALA A 101 -4.45 -1.04 1.43
C ALA A 101 -4.34 0.14 2.41
N TYR A 102 -4.10 -0.16 3.68
CA TYR A 102 -3.87 0.82 4.73
C TYR A 102 -2.37 0.98 4.98
N THR A 103 -1.63 -0.13 5.05
CA THR A 103 -0.19 -0.16 5.38
C THR A 103 0.67 -0.73 4.25
N MET A 104 1.98 -0.55 4.35
CA MET A 104 2.96 -1.06 3.37
C MET A 104 2.92 -2.60 3.26
N GLU A 105 2.57 -3.28 4.35
CA GLU A 105 2.38 -4.72 4.45
C GLU A 105 1.31 -5.22 3.48
N ASP A 106 0.22 -4.46 3.32
CA ASP A 106 -0.86 -4.80 2.38
C ASP A 106 -0.39 -4.76 0.92
N CYS A 107 0.70 -4.05 0.65
CA CYS A 107 1.27 -3.88 -0.68
C CYS A 107 2.44 -4.81 -0.95
N ARG A 108 2.92 -5.57 0.04
CA ARG A 108 3.96 -6.57 -0.19
C ARG A 108 3.43 -7.57 -1.22
N ARG A 109 4.09 -7.61 -2.38
CA ARG A 109 3.82 -8.64 -3.36
C ARG A 109 4.08 -9.97 -2.67
N GLU A 110 3.09 -10.88 -2.67
CA GLU A 110 3.47 -12.29 -2.69
C GLU A 110 4.48 -12.40 -3.82
N GLU A 111 5.68 -12.91 -3.51
CA GLU A 111 6.65 -13.23 -4.56
C GLU A 111 5.88 -14.03 -5.59
N THR A 112 5.55 -13.40 -6.72
CA THR A 112 4.94 -14.11 -7.82
C THR A 112 6.02 -15.10 -8.18
N LYS A 113 5.88 -16.35 -7.74
CA LYS A 113 6.79 -17.43 -8.14
C LYS A 113 6.79 -17.35 -9.64
N GLU A 114 7.84 -16.79 -10.20
CA GLU A 114 7.93 -16.59 -11.64
C GLU A 114 7.76 -17.97 -12.22
N ARG A 115 6.60 -18.20 -12.84
CA ARG A 115 6.24 -19.53 -13.32
C ARG A 115 7.26 -20.03 -14.33
N PHE A 116 8.00 -19.10 -14.93
CA PHE A 116 9.02 -19.31 -15.92
C PHE A 116 10.33 -18.61 -15.51
N LYS A 117 11.46 -19.19 -15.91
CA LYS A 117 12.80 -18.59 -15.86
C LYS A 117 13.41 -18.61 -17.26
N ILE A 118 14.39 -17.76 -17.52
CA ILE A 118 15.15 -17.77 -18.79
C ILE A 118 16.42 -18.58 -18.56
N GLU A 119 16.66 -19.58 -19.40
CA GLU A 119 17.91 -20.36 -19.45
C GLU A 119 18.61 -20.08 -20.77
N TYR A 120 19.90 -19.76 -20.74
CA TYR A 120 20.69 -19.50 -21.94
C TYR A 120 21.37 -20.79 -22.41
N ASP A 121 21.31 -21.07 -23.71
CA ASP A 121 22.10 -22.14 -24.30
C ASP A 121 23.56 -21.71 -24.56
N GLU A 122 24.37 -22.64 -25.06
CA GLU A 122 25.78 -22.43 -25.38
C GLU A 122 26.02 -21.35 -26.46
N ASN A 123 25.00 -21.02 -27.25
CA ASN A 123 25.04 -19.97 -28.26
C ASN A 123 24.55 -18.62 -27.72
N GLY A 124 24.20 -18.55 -26.44
CA GLY A 124 23.68 -17.34 -25.79
C GLY A 124 22.22 -17.05 -26.10
N VAL A 125 21.46 -18.01 -26.64
CA VAL A 125 20.02 -17.84 -26.90
C VAL A 125 19.23 -18.17 -25.63
N GLY A 126 18.39 -17.23 -25.19
CA GLY A 126 17.56 -17.37 -24.00
C GLY A 126 16.26 -18.14 -24.27
N HIS A 127 16.06 -19.26 -23.58
CA HIS A 127 14.86 -20.10 -23.62
C HIS A 127 13.99 -19.89 -22.38
N VAL A 128 12.69 -19.62 -22.58
CA VAL A 128 11.73 -19.47 -21.48
C VAL A 128 11.27 -20.86 -21.02
N VAL A 129 11.66 -21.27 -19.81
CA VAL A 129 11.35 -22.60 -19.26
C VAL A 129 10.52 -22.49 -17.98
N LYS A 130 9.57 -23.41 -17.77
CA LYS A 130 8.72 -23.45 -16.58
C LYS A 130 9.53 -23.89 -15.35
N ARG A 131 9.50 -23.13 -14.26
CA ARG A 131 10.19 -23.51 -13.00
C ARG A 131 9.60 -24.81 -12.44
N LYS A 132 10.48 -25.74 -12.03
CA LYS A 132 10.08 -26.99 -11.36
C LYS A 132 9.95 -26.74 -9.86
N HIS A 133 9.13 -27.54 -9.17
CA HIS A 133 8.83 -27.35 -7.74
C HIS A 133 10.07 -27.41 -6.81
N ASN A 134 11.18 -27.97 -7.29
CA ASN A 134 12.45 -28.12 -6.56
C ASN A 134 13.49 -27.01 -6.81
N ASP A 135 13.21 -25.99 -7.63
CA ASP A 135 14.19 -24.93 -7.97
C ASP A 135 14.42 -23.89 -6.83
N LYS A 136 14.09 -24.23 -5.57
CA LYS A 136 14.25 -23.34 -4.40
C LYS A 136 15.68 -23.21 -3.87
N GLN A 137 16.66 -23.86 -4.48
CA GLN A 137 18.07 -23.76 -4.09
C GLN A 137 18.87 -23.14 -5.22
N GLY A 138 18.95 -21.82 -5.20
CA GLY A 138 19.73 -21.02 -6.13
C GLY A 138 19.93 -19.65 -5.52
N ILE A 139 20.62 -19.64 -4.39
CA ILE A 139 21.06 -18.45 -3.65
C ILE A 139 21.81 -17.53 -4.61
N PHE A 140 21.51 -16.23 -4.49
CA PHE A 140 22.29 -15.12 -5.04
C PHE A 140 23.81 -15.39 -4.92
N CYS A 141 24.51 -15.46 -6.04
CA CYS A 141 25.93 -15.11 -6.10
C CYS A 141 26.05 -13.83 -6.93
N PHE A 142 26.54 -12.78 -6.27
CA PHE A 142 26.96 -11.51 -6.86
C PHE A 142 28.22 -11.68 -7.69
#